data_AF-A0A2N5IAB6-F1
#
_entry.id   AF-A0A2N5IAB6-F1
#
_cell.length_a   1.000
_cell.length_b   1.000
_cell.length_c   1.000
_cell.angle_alpha   90.00
_cell.angle_beta   90.00
_cell.angle_gamma   90.00
#
_symmetry.space_group_name_H-M   'P 1'
#
loop_
_entity.id
_entity.type
_entity.pdbx_description
1 polymer ?
#
loop_
_entity_poly.entity_id
_entity_poly.type
_entity_poly.pdbx_seq_one_letter_code
_entity_poly.pdbx_strand_id
1 'polypeptide(L)'
;MKKIIIQFDYSNDKSLSYMEVLRNIEIQTPIIYTNCLDFFSFSSLDKGYDVQVEKSNGDYIVLSELLQDEDNLYTRRHIRKGHDARKLLLSNEFNFKSKA
;
A
#
# COMPACT_ATOMS: atom_id res chain seq x y z
N MET A 1 2.16 -7.30 -12.31
CA MET A 1 1.88 -7.50 -10.87
C MET A 1 0.48 -6.98 -10.58
N LYS A 2 -0.32 -7.66 -9.76
CA LYS A 2 -1.66 -7.18 -9.37
C LYS A 2 -1.51 -6.08 -8.32
N LYS A 3 -2.55 -5.26 -8.09
CA LYS A 3 -2.46 -4.10 -7.19
C LYS A 3 -3.61 -4.03 -6.20
N ILE A 4 -3.27 -3.69 -4.96
CA ILE A 4 -4.21 -3.19 -3.95
C ILE A 4 -3.93 -1.71 -3.78
N ILE A 5 -4.93 -0.87 -4.02
CA ILE A 5 -4.88 0.57 -3.86
C ILE A 5 -5.64 0.93 -2.59
N ILE A 6 -4.90 1.40 -1.60
CA ILE A 6 -5.42 1.87 -0.32
C ILE A 6 -5.62 3.37 -0.40
N GLN A 7 -6.88 3.80 -0.34
CA GLN A 7 -7.26 5.20 -0.30
C GLN A 7 -7.13 5.69 1.15
N PHE A 8 -6.12 6.52 1.41
CA PHE A 8 -5.63 6.77 2.78
C PHE A 8 -6.48 7.78 3.56
N ASP A 9 -6.84 8.89 2.93
CA ASP A 9 -7.55 10.04 3.50
C ASP A 9 -8.83 10.37 2.73
N TYR A 10 -9.25 9.49 1.81
CA TYR A 10 -10.49 9.62 1.04
C TYR A 10 -11.11 8.25 0.80
N SER A 11 -12.39 8.24 0.45
CA SER A 11 -13.12 7.03 0.07
C SER A 11 -13.94 7.32 -1.18
N ASN A 12 -14.06 6.32 -2.05
CA ASN A 12 -15.06 6.30 -3.12
C ASN A 12 -15.96 5.06 -3.03
N ASP A 13 -16.99 5.04 -3.86
CA ASP A 13 -17.97 3.97 -4.02
C ASP A 13 -17.37 2.61 -4.43
N LYS A 14 -16.09 2.59 -4.85
CA LYS A 14 -15.36 1.37 -5.24
C LYS A 14 -14.57 0.74 -4.10
N SER A 15 -14.56 1.35 -2.91
CA SER A 15 -13.76 0.86 -1.79
C SER A 15 -14.38 -0.36 -1.15
N LEU A 16 -13.66 -1.48 -1.27
CA LEU A 16 -14.07 -2.76 -0.74
C LEU A 16 -13.73 -2.88 0.74
N SER A 17 -14.63 -3.52 1.49
CA SER A 17 -14.39 -3.94 2.86
C SER A 17 -13.31 -5.02 2.95
N TYR A 18 -12.78 -5.24 4.15
CA TYR A 18 -11.74 -6.25 4.39
C TYR A 18 -12.10 -7.64 3.83
N MET A 19 -13.33 -8.09 4.08
CA MET A 19 -13.78 -9.41 3.60
C MET A 19 -13.90 -9.47 2.08
N GLU A 20 -14.31 -8.39 1.44
CA GLU A 20 -14.39 -8.32 -0.02
C GLU A 20 -13.02 -8.30 -0.68
N VAL A 21 -12.04 -7.61 -0.06
CA VAL A 21 -10.64 -7.64 -0.53
C VAL A 21 -10.09 -9.07 -0.48
N LEU A 22 -10.31 -9.80 0.62
CA LEU A 22 -9.87 -11.20 0.72
C LEU A 22 -10.45 -12.08 -0.40
N ARG A 23 -11.76 -11.97 -0.67
CA ARG A 23 -12.40 -12.69 -1.77
C ARG A 23 -11.81 -12.30 -3.13
N ASN A 24 -11.53 -11.01 -3.34
CA ASN A 24 -10.93 -10.51 -4.58
C ASN A 24 -9.48 -10.99 -4.78
N ILE A 25 -8.72 -11.18 -3.70
CA ILE A 25 -7.39 -11.80 -3.75
C ILE A 25 -7.50 -13.27 -4.20
N GLU A 26 -8.48 -14.02 -3.67
CA GLU A 26 -8.71 -15.43 -4.03
C GLU A 26 -9.04 -15.61 -5.52
N ILE A 27 -9.92 -14.77 -6.07
CA ILE A 27 -10.26 -14.78 -7.50
C ILE A 27 -9.25 -14.01 -8.37
N GLN A 28 -8.13 -13.58 -7.78
CA GLN A 28 -7.02 -12.94 -8.49
C GLN A 28 -7.38 -11.64 -9.22
N THR A 29 -8.31 -10.84 -8.67
CA THR A 29 -8.72 -9.56 -9.23
C THR A 29 -7.49 -8.66 -9.49
N PRO A 30 -7.32 -8.09 -10.70
CA PRO A 30 -6.12 -7.34 -11.06
C PRO A 30 -5.88 -6.07 -10.23
N ILE A 31 -6.94 -5.33 -9.91
CA ILE A 31 -6.89 -4.06 -9.17
C ILE A 31 -8.00 -4.07 -8.13
N ILE A 32 -7.64 -3.83 -6.87
CA ILE A 32 -8.54 -3.80 -5.73
C ILE A 32 -8.44 -2.43 -5.09
N TYR A 33 -9.57 -1.76 -4.83
CA TYR A 33 -9.60 -0.51 -4.08
C TYR A 33 -10.14 -0.78 -2.68
N THR A 34 -9.54 -0.17 -1.66
CA THR A 34 -9.98 -0.31 -0.26
C THR A 34 -9.51 0.86 0.59
N ASN A 35 -10.09 1.01 1.78
CA ASN A 35 -9.56 1.88 2.84
C ASN A 35 -8.86 1.07 3.95
N CYS A 36 -8.81 -0.26 3.83
CA CYS A 36 -8.26 -1.13 4.86
C CYS A 36 -6.73 -1.13 4.85
N LEU A 37 -6.11 -0.43 5.82
CA LEU A 37 -4.66 -0.34 5.97
C LEU A 37 -3.98 -1.68 6.32
N ASP A 38 -4.73 -2.68 6.78
CA ASP A 38 -4.18 -4.01 7.10
C ASP A 38 -3.57 -4.71 5.87
N PHE A 39 -3.95 -4.30 4.66
CA PHE A 39 -3.35 -4.81 3.43
C PHE A 39 -2.00 -4.17 3.09
N PHE A 40 -1.60 -3.08 3.76
CA PHE A 40 -0.27 -2.49 3.65
C PHE A 40 0.76 -3.32 4.45
N SER A 41 1.00 -4.53 3.95
CA SER A 41 1.84 -5.55 4.57
C SER A 41 2.69 -6.24 3.51
N PHE A 42 3.97 -6.49 3.82
CA PHE A 42 4.89 -7.18 2.91
C PHE A 42 4.44 -8.59 2.53
N SER A 43 3.56 -9.21 3.31
CA SER A 43 2.95 -10.50 2.95
C SER A 43 1.99 -10.40 1.75
N SER A 44 1.51 -9.21 1.40
CA SER A 44 0.75 -8.96 0.16
C SER A 44 1.61 -9.19 -1.08
N LEU A 45 2.91 -8.85 -1.02
CA LEU A 45 3.86 -9.09 -2.12
C LEU A 45 4.01 -10.58 -2.39
N ASP A 46 4.09 -11.39 -1.34
CA ASP A 46 4.21 -12.85 -1.46
C ASP A 46 2.93 -13.49 -2.04
N LYS A 47 1.79 -12.81 -1.95
CA LYS A 47 0.52 -13.18 -2.61
C LYS A 47 0.42 -12.67 -4.06
N GLY A 48 1.46 -12.02 -4.59
CA GLY A 48 1.51 -11.50 -5.95
C GLY A 48 0.82 -10.13 -6.15
N TYR A 49 0.56 -9.42 -5.05
CA TYR A 49 -0.03 -8.08 -5.06
C TYR A 49 0.98 -7.04 -4.58
N ASP A 50 1.19 -5.99 -5.38
CA ASP A 50 1.75 -4.75 -4.86
C ASP A 50 0.69 -3.96 -4.13
N VAL A 51 1.11 -3.12 -3.20
CA VAL A 51 0.21 -2.27 -2.43
C VAL A 51 0.62 -0.84 -2.60
N GLN A 52 -0.30 -0.01 -3.09
CA GLN A 52 -0.12 1.41 -3.23
C GLN A 52 -1.04 2.11 -2.22
N VAL A 53 -0.47 2.96 -1.37
CA VAL A 53 -1.24 3.87 -0.52
C VAL A 53 -1.32 5.21 -1.27
N GLU A 54 -2.51 5.70 -1.52
CA GLU A 54 -2.75 6.95 -2.27
C GLU A 54 -3.52 7.93 -1.38
N LYS A 55 -3.11 9.19 -1.41
CA LYS A 55 -3.81 10.32 -0.79
C LYS A 55 -4.73 11.01 -1.79
N SER A 56 -5.68 11.77 -1.28
CA SER A 56 -6.68 12.54 -2.01
C SER A 56 -6.06 13.55 -2.98
N ASN A 57 -4.88 14.06 -2.64
CA ASN A 57 -4.09 14.97 -3.48
C ASN A 57 -3.27 14.26 -4.57
N GLY A 58 -3.36 12.93 -4.68
CA GLY A 58 -2.63 12.10 -5.63
C GLY A 58 -1.24 11.66 -5.17
N ASP A 59 -0.76 12.12 -4.01
CA ASP A 59 0.51 11.64 -3.45
C ASP A 59 0.40 10.16 -3.07
N TYR A 60 1.46 9.38 -3.23
CA TYR A 60 1.40 7.94 -3.03
C TYR A 60 2.69 7.30 -2.46
N ILE A 61 2.52 6.09 -1.91
CA ILE A 61 3.59 5.18 -1.50
C ILE A 61 3.35 3.82 -2.14
N VAL A 62 4.41 3.20 -2.67
CA VAL A 62 4.36 1.83 -3.20
C VAL A 62 5.16 0.90 -2.28
N LEU A 63 4.53 -0.18 -1.84
CA LEU A 63 5.09 -1.08 -0.83
C LEU A 63 6.35 -1.80 -1.33
N SER A 64 6.37 -2.26 -2.59
CA SER A 64 7.55 -2.89 -3.18
C SER A 64 8.75 -1.95 -3.25
N GLU A 65 8.51 -0.66 -3.53
CA GLU A 65 9.55 0.35 -3.62
C GLU A 65 10.17 0.68 -2.26
N LEU A 66 9.43 0.53 -1.15
CA LEU A 66 10.00 0.69 0.20
C LEU A 66 11.14 -0.29 0.49
N LEU A 67 11.14 -1.47 -0.13
CA LEU A 67 12.22 -2.46 0.01
C LEU A 67 13.44 -2.13 -0.85
N GLN A 68 13.29 -1.24 -1.82
CA GLN A 68 14.29 -0.86 -2.81
C GLN A 68 14.69 0.63 -2.69
N ASP A 69 14.31 1.28 -1.58
CA ASP A 69 14.46 2.72 -1.38
C ASP A 69 15.91 3.09 -1.01
N GLU A 70 16.85 2.84 -1.93
CA GLU A 70 18.27 3.16 -1.76
C GLU A 70 18.52 4.67 -1.67
N ASP A 71 17.68 5.46 -2.34
CA ASP A 71 17.76 6.92 -2.39
C ASP A 71 17.02 7.62 -1.22
N ASN A 72 16.43 6.87 -0.29
CA ASN A 72 15.65 7.40 0.83
C ASN A 72 14.48 8.33 0.40
N LEU A 73 13.87 8.03 -0.75
CA LEU A 73 12.75 8.80 -1.31
C LEU A 73 11.53 8.74 -0.39
N TYR A 74 11.27 7.57 0.20
CA TYR A 74 10.15 7.36 1.10
C TYR A 74 10.55 7.58 2.55
N THR A 75 11.73 7.13 2.97
CA THR A 75 12.15 7.29 4.37
C THR A 75 13.66 7.27 4.51
N ARG A 76 14.18 7.90 5.57
CA ARG A 76 15.62 7.91 5.89
C ARG A 76 16.12 6.59 6.48
N ARG A 77 15.23 5.61 6.66
CA ARG A 77 15.52 4.34 7.32
C ARG A 77 15.39 3.20 6.33
N HIS A 78 16.36 2.31 6.31
CA HIS A 78 16.30 1.12 5.49
C HIS A 78 15.18 0.18 5.96
N ILE A 79 14.17 -0.05 5.12
CA ILE A 79 13.06 -0.94 5.41
C ILE A 79 13.37 -2.38 4.99
N ARG A 80 12.85 -3.36 5.74
CA ARG A 80 13.02 -4.79 5.48
C ARG A 80 11.67 -5.49 5.56
N LYS A 81 11.53 -6.64 4.89
CA LYS A 81 10.29 -7.45 4.91
C LYS A 81 9.76 -7.78 6.32
N GLY A 82 10.64 -7.86 7.32
CA GLY A 82 10.25 -8.14 8.71
C GLY A 82 9.64 -6.94 9.47
N HIS A 83 9.66 -5.73 8.90
CA HIS A 83 9.07 -4.56 9.53
C HIS A 83 7.55 -4.52 9.32
N ASP A 84 6.85 -3.94 10.28
CA ASP A 84 5.41 -3.66 10.19
C ASP A 84 5.18 -2.37 9.38
N ALA A 85 5.01 -2.52 8.07
CA ALA A 85 4.84 -1.39 7.14
C ALA A 85 3.64 -0.50 7.52
N ARG A 86 2.54 -1.10 8.01
CA ARG A 86 1.36 -0.37 8.47
C ARG A 86 1.67 0.53 9.67
N LYS A 87 2.40 0.04 10.67
CA LYS A 87 2.81 0.87 11.80
C LYS A 87 3.72 2.01 11.38
N LEU A 88 4.66 1.77 10.46
CA LEU A 88 5.55 2.78 9.93
C LEU A 88 4.79 3.88 9.18
N LEU A 89 3.75 3.50 8.43
CA LEU A 89 2.85 4.44 7.75
C LEU A 89 2.12 5.33 8.76
N LEU A 90 1.58 4.73 9.82
CA LEU A 90 0.83 5.45 10.85
C LEU A 90 1.71 6.34 11.74
N SER A 91 3.00 6.03 11.89
CA SER A 91 3.95 6.89 12.61
C SER A 91 4.40 8.11 11.82
N ASN A 92 3.88 8.34 10.60
CA ASN A 92 4.24 9.45 9.73
C ASN A 92 5.75 9.49 9.40
N GLU A 93 6.38 8.31 9.29
CA GLU A 93 7.80 8.16 8.98
C GLU A 93 8.07 8.11 7.46
N PHE A 94 7.01 8.14 6.65
CA PHE A 94 7.10 8.11 5.18
C PHE A 94 6.81 9.49 4.57
N ASN A 95 7.66 9.88 3.63
CA ASN A 95 7.38 10.89 2.63
C ASN A 95 6.59 10.23 1.50
N PHE A 96 5.51 10.87 1.05
CA PHE A 96 4.77 10.38 -0.11
C PHE A 96 5.38 10.98 -1.38
N LYS A 97 5.45 10.18 -2.46
CA LYS A 97 5.82 10.70 -3.78
C LYS A 97 4.65 11.45 -4.38
N SER A 98 4.90 12.62 -4.94
CA SER A 98 3.88 13.34 -5.69
C SER A 98 3.68 12.73 -7.07
N LYS A 99 2.42 12.72 -7.51
CA LYS A 99 2.08 12.41 -8.90
C LYS A 99 2.54 13.59 -9.75
N ALA A 100 3.53 13.36 -10.62
CA ALA A 100 3.99 14.35 -11.59
C ALA A 100 2.87 14.73 -12.57
#